data_AF-A0A9D6QM10-F1
#
_entry.id   AF-A0A9D6QM10-F1
#
_cell.length_a   1.000
_cell.length_b   1.000
_cell.length_c   1.000
_cell.angle_alpha   90.00
_cell.angle_beta   90.00
_cell.angle_gamma   90.00
#
_symmetry.space_group_name_H-M   'P 1'
#
loop_
_entity.id
_entity.type
_entity.pdbx_description
1 polymer ?
#
loop_
_entity_poly.entity_id
_entity_poly.type
_entity_poly.pdbx_seq_one_letter_code
_entity_poly.pdbx_strand_id
1 'polypeptide(L)'
;MGPLSFVFLAVFLAANAYFAYRASMLVRLAQTTTGPVWSGNRLDRVPERISTFVANVLGQKAVLRKKNAGIMHAAIFWGFIIITTETIQNFAWEIHPGFTFEFIGPTAYSALVAVQDLFTLAVLVAVLYAYYRRLVVRPEGLGKSKDAIIILTLTGSLMVSLFTMRAFRQVAHPEWFDQYEMISGLLARHLVEPVGFSPATASAISSAFRWVHHLLVLGFLCYIPSSKHLHVLTAAPNTFLRTLDIPKGMRKVNLEDENATSFGVGKVSDLSWKDTLDLYACTECGRCQDACPAHNTQKPLSPKALNPHRWNH
;
A
#
# COMPACT_ATOMS: atom_id res chain seq x y z
N MET A 1 -15.99 -16.66 -23.10
CA MET A 1 -16.06 -15.35 -22.41
C MET A 1 -17.49 -14.87 -22.42
N GLY A 2 -18.06 -14.56 -21.26
CA GLY A 2 -19.42 -14.02 -21.18
C GLY A 2 -19.46 -12.50 -21.40
N PRO A 3 -20.65 -11.88 -21.51
CA PRO A 3 -20.77 -10.42 -21.63
C PRO A 3 -20.11 -9.68 -20.45
N LEU A 4 -20.19 -10.23 -19.24
CA LEU A 4 -19.54 -9.67 -18.05
C LEU A 4 -18.00 -9.69 -18.14
N SER A 5 -17.41 -10.68 -18.80
CA SER A 5 -15.96 -10.75 -19.03
C SER A 5 -15.45 -9.56 -19.85
N PHE A 6 -16.22 -9.14 -20.87
CA PHE A 6 -15.88 -7.98 -21.69
C PHE A 6 -16.00 -6.67 -20.92
N VAL A 7 -17.03 -6.54 -20.08
CA VAL A 7 -17.19 -5.40 -19.17
C VAL A 7 -16.00 -5.32 -18.21
N PHE A 8 -15.62 -6.46 -17.62
CA PHE A 8 -14.48 -6.53 -16.70
C PHE A 8 -13.20 -6.09 -17.40
N LEU A 9 -12.92 -6.63 -18.59
CA LEU A 9 -11.73 -6.29 -19.37
C LEU A 9 -11.70 -4.79 -19.73
N ALA A 10 -12.83 -4.21 -20.14
CA ALA A 10 -12.92 -2.79 -20.44
C ALA A 10 -12.59 -1.91 -19.22
N VAL A 11 -13.17 -2.23 -18.05
CA VAL A 11 -12.91 -1.50 -16.79
C VAL A 11 -11.46 -1.70 -16.34
N PHE A 12 -10.94 -2.92 -16.43
CA PHE A 12 -9.55 -3.25 -16.10
C PHE A 12 -8.56 -2.46 -16.96
N LEU A 13 -8.75 -2.45 -18.28
CA LEU A 13 -7.88 -1.72 -19.21
C LEU A 13 -7.97 -0.20 -18.98
N ALA A 14 -9.18 0.34 -18.78
CA ALA A 14 -9.38 1.76 -18.50
C ALA A 14 -8.67 2.21 -17.21
N ALA A 15 -8.80 1.43 -16.12
CA ALA A 15 -8.15 1.72 -14.85
C ALA A 15 -6.62 1.70 -14.96
N ASN A 16 -6.06 0.70 -15.65
CA ASN A 16 -4.62 0.59 -15.88
C ASN A 16 -4.08 1.69 -16.80
N ALA A 17 -4.82 2.06 -17.85
CA ALA A 17 -4.45 3.16 -18.73
C ALA A 17 -4.44 4.50 -17.99
N TYR A 18 -5.45 4.76 -17.15
CA TYR A 18 -5.48 5.94 -16.30
C TYR A 18 -4.30 5.97 -15.31
N PHE A 19 -4.03 4.85 -14.64
CA PHE A 19 -2.89 4.71 -13.74
C PHE A 19 -1.56 5.00 -14.45
N ALA A 20 -1.34 4.40 -15.62
CA ALA A 20 -0.14 4.61 -16.42
C ALA A 20 0.02 6.07 -16.85
N TYR A 21 -1.07 6.72 -17.29
CA TYR A 21 -1.08 8.15 -17.59
C TYR A 21 -0.65 8.99 -16.39
N ARG A 22 -1.26 8.78 -15.22
CA ARG A 22 -0.93 9.55 -14.00
C ARG A 22 0.49 9.28 -13.51
N ALA A 23 0.95 8.03 -13.55
CA ALA A 23 2.33 7.68 -13.22
C ALA A 23 3.32 8.36 -14.18
N SER A 24 3.02 8.40 -15.48
CA SER A 24 3.86 9.08 -16.48
C SER A 24 3.95 10.59 -16.22
N MET A 25 2.86 11.22 -15.75
CA MET A 25 2.89 12.62 -15.35
C MET A 25 3.81 12.85 -14.15
N LEU A 26 3.75 12.00 -13.13
CA LEU A 26 4.64 12.11 -11.96
C LEU A 26 6.12 11.99 -12.35
N VAL A 27 6.43 11.08 -13.28
CA VAL A 27 7.79 10.92 -13.83
C VAL A 27 8.20 12.18 -14.58
N ARG A 28 7.34 12.72 -15.46
CA ARG A 28 7.62 13.96 -16.20
C ARG A 28 7.83 15.14 -15.26
N LEU A 29 7.05 15.26 -14.19
CA LEU A 29 7.23 16.29 -13.16
C LEU A 29 8.54 16.11 -12.39
N ALA A 30 8.95 14.88 -12.09
CA ALA A 30 10.25 14.62 -11.46
C ALA A 30 11.42 14.94 -12.41
N GLN A 31 11.22 14.89 -13.72
CA GLN A 31 12.23 15.23 -14.72
C GLN A 31 12.42 16.74 -14.92
N THR A 32 11.49 17.58 -14.45
CA THR A 32 11.67 19.05 -14.53
C THR A 32 12.52 19.61 -13.38
N THR A 33 12.89 18.79 -12.40
CA THR A 33 13.71 19.19 -11.26
C THR A 33 15.18 19.19 -11.64
N THR A 34 15.89 20.29 -11.39
CA THR A 34 17.27 20.53 -11.88
C THR A 34 18.30 20.57 -10.76
N GLY A 35 17.89 20.33 -9.52
CA GLY A 35 18.77 20.35 -8.36
C GLY A 35 19.92 19.35 -8.47
N PRO A 36 21.10 19.68 -7.92
CA PRO A 36 22.27 18.83 -8.00
C PRO A 36 22.05 17.51 -7.22
N VAL A 37 22.56 16.43 -7.79
CA VAL A 37 22.47 15.10 -7.18
C VAL A 37 23.64 14.90 -6.23
N TRP A 38 23.36 14.89 -4.92
CA TRP A 38 24.40 15.04 -3.87
C TRP A 38 25.19 13.80 -3.48
N SER A 39 24.92 12.62 -4.05
CA SER A 39 25.69 11.40 -3.79
C SER A 39 26.11 10.76 -5.11
N GLY A 40 27.21 10.00 -5.09
CA GLY A 40 27.79 9.35 -6.27
C GLY A 40 26.89 8.28 -6.91
N ASN A 41 27.50 7.37 -7.67
CA ASN A 41 26.78 6.29 -8.35
C ASN A 41 25.87 5.54 -7.35
N ARG A 42 24.56 5.48 -7.63
CA ARG A 42 23.55 4.79 -6.79
C ARG A 42 23.26 3.36 -7.25
N LEU A 43 24.00 2.90 -8.25
CA LEU A 43 23.97 1.53 -8.77
C LEU A 43 25.28 0.78 -8.44
N ASP A 44 26.14 1.36 -7.61
CA ASP A 44 27.28 0.68 -7.01
C ASP A 44 26.83 -0.34 -5.94
N ARG A 45 27.73 -1.24 -5.52
CA ARG A 45 27.52 -2.15 -4.36
C ARG A 45 26.15 -2.86 -4.37
N VAL A 46 25.76 -3.40 -5.53
CA VAL A 46 24.46 -4.07 -5.73
C VAL A 46 24.12 -5.11 -4.66
N PRO A 47 25.04 -6.00 -4.21
CA PRO A 47 24.73 -6.96 -3.15
C PRO A 47 24.29 -6.31 -1.83
N GLU A 48 24.94 -5.21 -1.42
CA GLU A 48 24.60 -4.46 -0.21
C GLU A 48 23.22 -3.78 -0.33
N ARG A 49 22.90 -3.28 -1.53
CA ARG A 49 21.61 -2.66 -1.84
C ARG A 49 20.47 -3.68 -1.83
N ILE A 50 20.68 -4.86 -2.41
CA ILE A 50 19.70 -5.95 -2.36
C ILE A 50 19.46 -6.38 -0.91
N SER A 51 20.52 -6.56 -0.12
CA SER A 51 20.39 -6.88 1.32
C SER A 51 19.61 -5.80 2.07
N THR A 52 19.92 -4.53 1.81
CA THR A 52 19.21 -3.38 2.37
C THR A 52 17.74 -3.34 1.95
N PHE A 53 17.45 -3.60 0.67
CA PHE A 53 16.10 -3.67 0.12
C PHE A 53 15.30 -4.78 0.81
N VAL A 54 15.83 -6.02 0.82
CA VAL A 54 15.17 -7.16 1.43
C VAL A 54 14.90 -6.89 2.91
N ALA A 55 15.89 -6.39 3.66
CA ALA A 55 15.73 -6.13 5.09
C ALA A 55 14.68 -5.04 5.38
N ASN A 56 14.63 -3.95 4.59
CA ASN A 56 13.75 -2.82 4.89
C ASN A 56 12.37 -2.91 4.23
N VAL A 57 12.28 -3.49 3.03
CA VAL A 57 11.02 -3.63 2.27
C VAL A 57 10.32 -4.93 2.65
N LEU A 58 10.95 -6.10 2.46
CA LEU A 58 10.31 -7.37 2.80
C LEU A 58 10.34 -7.61 4.32
N GLY A 59 11.50 -7.44 4.94
CA GLY A 59 11.69 -7.62 6.38
C GLY A 59 11.10 -6.49 7.24
N GLN A 60 10.60 -5.41 6.65
CA GLN A 60 9.98 -4.26 7.33
C GLN A 60 10.85 -3.64 8.46
N LYS A 61 12.18 -3.86 8.45
CA LYS A 61 13.11 -3.51 9.55
C LYS A 61 13.00 -2.05 9.98
N ALA A 62 12.87 -1.13 9.02
CA ALA A 62 12.77 0.30 9.30
C ALA A 62 11.45 0.69 9.99
N VAL A 63 10.35 0.03 9.63
CA VAL A 63 9.00 0.33 10.11
C VAL A 63 8.76 -0.29 11.50
N LEU A 64 9.32 -1.48 11.74
CA LEU A 64 9.27 -2.18 13.02
C LEU A 64 9.99 -1.45 14.17
N ARG A 65 10.81 -0.43 13.89
CA ARG A 65 11.40 0.43 14.93
C ARG A 65 10.35 1.14 15.81
N LYS A 66 9.15 1.42 15.29
CA LYS A 66 8.01 1.89 16.09
C LYS A 66 7.05 0.72 16.36
N LYS A 67 7.39 -0.17 17.31
CA LYS A 67 6.78 -1.50 17.56
C LYS A 67 5.28 -1.60 17.25
N ASN A 68 4.43 -0.84 17.96
CA ASN A 68 2.96 -0.95 17.81
C ASN A 68 2.47 -0.57 16.39
N ALA A 69 2.98 0.56 15.86
CA ALA A 69 2.63 0.98 14.51
C ALA A 69 3.24 0.07 13.45
N GLY A 70 4.42 -0.48 13.74
CA GLY A 70 5.19 -1.30 12.82
C GLY A 70 4.62 -2.69 12.62
N ILE A 71 4.19 -3.36 13.69
CA ILE A 71 3.54 -4.68 13.62
C ILE A 71 2.24 -4.58 12.83
N MET A 72 1.41 -3.58 13.14
CA MET A 72 0.18 -3.28 12.40
C MET A 72 0.47 -3.05 10.91
N HIS A 73 1.46 -2.23 10.57
CA HIS A 73 1.83 -1.98 9.19
C HIS A 73 2.36 -3.23 8.48
N ALA A 74 3.18 -4.03 9.16
CA ALA A 74 3.71 -5.27 8.61
C ALA A 74 2.61 -6.29 8.33
N ALA A 75 1.60 -6.40 9.20
CA ALA A 75 0.42 -7.23 8.97
C ALA A 75 -0.36 -6.78 7.73
N ILE A 76 -0.55 -5.47 7.56
CA ILE A 76 -1.18 -4.90 6.34
C ILE A 76 -0.34 -5.24 5.10
N PHE A 77 0.97 -4.97 5.12
CA PHE A 77 1.87 -5.19 3.99
C PHE A 77 1.92 -6.65 3.54
N TRP A 78 2.18 -7.59 4.46
CA TRP A 78 2.24 -9.02 4.13
C TRP A 78 0.87 -9.57 3.75
N GLY A 79 -0.19 -9.09 4.39
CA GLY A 79 -1.55 -9.43 4.00
C GLY A 79 -1.85 -9.03 2.57
N PHE A 80 -1.47 -7.83 2.14
CA PHE A 80 -1.61 -7.44 0.74
C PHE A 80 -0.84 -8.34 -0.22
N ILE A 81 0.42 -8.70 0.08
CA ILE A 81 1.20 -9.61 -0.77
C ILE A 81 0.50 -10.96 -0.95
N ILE A 82 0.04 -11.53 0.16
CA ILE A 82 -0.60 -12.86 0.17
C ILE A 82 -1.96 -12.79 -0.54
N ILE A 83 -2.82 -11.85 -0.14
CA ILE A 83 -4.19 -11.70 -0.68
C ILE A 83 -4.17 -11.31 -2.16
N THR A 84 -3.14 -10.60 -2.63
CA THR A 84 -2.99 -10.28 -4.07
C THR A 84 -3.01 -11.53 -4.94
N THR A 85 -2.51 -12.68 -4.45
CA THR A 85 -2.61 -13.93 -5.20
C THR A 85 -4.06 -14.34 -5.44
N GLU A 86 -4.95 -14.22 -4.45
CA GLU A 86 -6.38 -14.44 -4.65
C GLU A 86 -7.00 -13.41 -5.60
N THR A 87 -6.63 -12.14 -5.49
CA THR A 87 -7.09 -11.10 -6.43
C THR A 87 -6.72 -11.43 -7.88
N ILE A 88 -5.49 -11.93 -8.11
CA ILE A 88 -5.06 -12.39 -9.45
C ILE A 88 -5.92 -13.56 -9.93
N GLN A 89 -6.20 -14.54 -9.06
CA GLN A 89 -7.07 -15.66 -9.39
C GLN A 89 -8.48 -15.19 -9.77
N ASN A 90 -9.07 -14.29 -8.98
CA ASN A 90 -10.42 -13.77 -9.25
C ASN A 90 -10.46 -12.95 -10.55
N PHE A 91 -9.44 -12.15 -10.86
CA PHE A 91 -9.33 -11.46 -12.16
C PHE A 91 -9.21 -12.44 -13.33
N ALA A 92 -8.39 -13.48 -13.18
CA ALA A 92 -8.24 -14.51 -14.19
C ALA A 92 -9.53 -15.32 -14.39
N TRP A 93 -10.30 -15.56 -13.32
CA TRP A 93 -11.61 -16.21 -13.39
C TRP A 93 -12.62 -15.44 -14.25
N GLU A 94 -12.61 -14.09 -14.21
CA GLU A 94 -13.52 -13.27 -15.04
C GLU A 94 -13.22 -13.43 -16.54
N ILE A 95 -11.97 -13.68 -16.90
CA ILE A 95 -11.51 -13.86 -18.28
C ILE A 95 -11.70 -15.32 -18.71
N HIS A 96 -11.29 -16.24 -17.84
CA HIS A 96 -11.33 -17.68 -18.04
C HIS A 96 -12.04 -18.36 -16.84
N PRO A 97 -13.37 -18.54 -16.91
CA PRO A 97 -14.11 -19.21 -15.86
C PRO A 97 -13.50 -20.58 -15.55
N GLY A 98 -13.34 -20.91 -14.26
CA GLY A 98 -12.66 -22.13 -13.83
C GLY A 98 -11.15 -21.97 -13.57
N PHE A 99 -10.55 -20.81 -13.83
CA PHE A 99 -9.13 -20.60 -13.52
C PHE A 99 -8.89 -20.58 -12.02
N THR A 100 -8.04 -21.48 -11.52
CA THR A 100 -7.57 -21.52 -10.13
C THR A 100 -6.08 -21.82 -10.09
N PHE A 101 -5.44 -21.54 -8.95
CA PHE A 101 -4.05 -21.91 -8.69
C PHE A 101 -3.86 -23.39 -8.32
N GLU A 102 -4.84 -24.27 -8.54
CA GLU A 102 -4.73 -25.71 -8.21
C GLU A 102 -3.55 -26.43 -8.85
N PHE A 103 -3.00 -25.89 -9.94
CA PHE A 103 -1.81 -26.43 -10.60
C PHE A 103 -0.57 -26.48 -9.69
N ILE A 104 -0.53 -25.74 -8.57
CA ILE A 104 0.56 -25.81 -7.59
C ILE A 104 0.50 -27.06 -6.69
N GLY A 105 -0.55 -27.87 -6.84
CA GLY A 105 -0.82 -29.08 -6.07
C GLY A 105 -1.87 -28.85 -4.98
N PRO A 106 -2.77 -29.83 -4.70
CA PRO A 106 -3.90 -29.66 -3.78
C PRO A 106 -3.49 -29.18 -2.38
N THR A 107 -2.43 -29.76 -1.79
CA THR A 107 -1.95 -29.39 -0.45
C THR A 107 -1.45 -27.95 -0.39
N ALA A 108 -0.67 -27.53 -1.40
CA ALA A 108 -0.11 -26.18 -1.45
C ALA A 108 -1.20 -25.14 -1.72
N TYR A 109 -2.16 -25.44 -2.59
CA TYR A 109 -3.32 -24.58 -2.85
C TYR A 109 -4.21 -24.42 -1.61
N SER A 110 -4.47 -25.52 -0.90
CA SER A 110 -5.22 -25.51 0.36
C SER A 110 -4.54 -24.66 1.43
N ALA A 111 -3.22 -24.79 1.58
CA ALA A 111 -2.44 -23.97 2.49
C ALA A 111 -2.48 -22.49 2.09
N LEU A 112 -2.41 -22.18 0.79
CA LEU A 112 -2.51 -20.81 0.28
C LEU A 112 -3.86 -20.19 0.64
N VAL A 113 -4.97 -20.89 0.39
CA VAL A 113 -6.33 -20.43 0.73
C VAL A 113 -6.46 -20.18 2.24
N ALA A 114 -5.99 -21.10 3.07
CA ALA A 114 -6.03 -20.95 4.53
C ALA A 114 -5.21 -19.75 5.02
N VAL A 115 -4.02 -19.54 4.45
CA VAL A 115 -3.16 -18.40 4.78
C VAL A 115 -3.79 -17.09 4.30
N GLN A 116 -4.36 -17.05 3.11
CA GLN A 116 -5.11 -15.88 2.61
C GLN A 116 -6.27 -15.52 3.54
N ASP A 117 -7.01 -16.50 4.05
CA ASP A 117 -8.12 -16.31 4.97
C ASP A 117 -7.69 -15.73 6.32
N LEU A 118 -6.62 -16.30 6.90
CA LEU A 118 -6.05 -15.79 8.14
C LEU A 118 -5.49 -14.36 7.97
N PHE A 119 -4.79 -14.08 6.87
CA PHE A 119 -4.26 -12.75 6.62
C PHE A 119 -5.36 -11.73 6.31
N THR A 120 -6.49 -12.14 5.72
CA THR A 120 -7.66 -11.25 5.55
C THR A 120 -8.15 -10.75 6.91
N LEU A 121 -8.21 -11.63 7.91
CA LEU A 121 -8.55 -11.26 9.29
C LEU A 121 -7.47 -10.37 9.92
N ALA A 122 -6.20 -10.76 9.77
CA ALA A 122 -5.08 -10.00 10.34
C ALA A 122 -5.03 -8.55 9.81
N VAL A 123 -5.26 -8.35 8.51
CA VAL A 123 -5.36 -7.03 7.89
C VAL A 123 -6.56 -6.27 8.42
N LEU A 124 -7.75 -6.90 8.53
CA LEU A 124 -8.94 -6.24 9.06
C LEU A 124 -8.73 -5.76 10.50
N VAL A 125 -8.15 -6.59 11.36
CA VAL A 125 -7.79 -6.22 12.74
C VAL A 125 -6.75 -5.09 12.75
N ALA A 126 -5.74 -5.15 11.88
CA ALA A 126 -4.74 -4.09 11.77
C ALA A 126 -5.35 -2.76 11.30
N VAL A 127 -6.32 -2.78 10.37
CA VAL A 127 -7.07 -1.60 9.93
C VAL A 127 -7.91 -1.02 11.07
N LEU A 128 -8.63 -1.86 11.83
CA LEU A 128 -9.38 -1.41 12.99
C LEU A 128 -8.48 -0.76 14.04
N TYR A 129 -7.30 -1.36 14.30
CA TYR A 129 -6.30 -0.75 15.17
C TYR A 129 -5.74 0.56 14.61
N ALA A 130 -5.52 0.65 13.29
CA ALA A 130 -5.10 1.89 12.63
C ALA A 130 -6.15 2.99 12.79
N TYR A 131 -7.44 2.66 12.67
CA TYR A 131 -8.55 3.56 12.94
C TYR A 131 -8.56 4.03 14.38
N TYR A 132 -8.50 3.10 15.34
CA TYR A 132 -8.45 3.42 16.76
C TYR A 132 -7.30 4.38 17.08
N ARG A 133 -6.10 4.12 16.55
CA ARG A 133 -4.94 5.01 16.73
C ARG A 133 -5.14 6.40 16.12
N ARG A 134 -5.84 6.52 15.00
CA ARG A 134 -6.06 7.79 14.30
C ARG A 134 -7.20 8.61 14.89
N LEU A 135 -8.28 7.96 15.31
CA LEU A 135 -9.51 8.64 15.73
C LEU A 135 -9.56 8.85 17.24
N VAL A 136 -9.00 7.93 18.03
CA VAL A 136 -9.05 7.96 19.50
C VAL A 136 -7.72 8.38 20.09
N VAL A 137 -6.64 7.58 19.90
CA VAL A 137 -5.35 7.83 20.57
C VAL A 137 -4.68 9.11 20.09
N ARG A 138 -4.73 9.39 18.78
CA ARG A 138 -4.17 10.61 18.15
C ARG A 138 -2.74 10.95 18.62
N PRO A 139 -1.76 10.03 18.49
CA PRO A 139 -0.41 10.26 18.97
C PRO A 139 0.23 11.47 18.28
N GLU A 140 1.05 12.20 19.01
CA GLU A 140 1.80 13.35 18.49
C GLU A 140 2.61 12.97 17.26
N GLY A 141 2.56 13.82 16.24
CA GLY A 141 3.18 13.52 14.96
C GLY A 141 2.41 12.53 14.09
N LEU A 142 1.16 12.13 14.39
CA LEU A 142 0.29 11.50 13.38
C LEU A 142 -0.53 12.59 12.68
N GLY A 143 -0.33 12.75 11.37
CA GLY A 143 -1.04 13.78 10.59
C GLY A 143 -2.55 13.53 10.51
N LYS A 144 -3.35 14.60 10.52
CA LYS A 144 -4.81 14.57 10.25
C LYS A 144 -5.08 14.49 8.74
N SER A 145 -4.56 13.46 8.08
CA SER A 145 -4.69 13.31 6.64
C SER A 145 -6.05 12.68 6.27
N LYS A 146 -6.85 13.36 5.45
CA LYS A 146 -8.09 12.78 4.88
C LYS A 146 -7.78 11.54 4.05
N ASP A 147 -6.69 11.57 3.29
CA ASP A 147 -6.21 10.43 2.51
C ASP A 147 -6.01 9.19 3.39
N ALA A 148 -5.50 9.36 4.61
CA ALA A 148 -5.26 8.22 5.48
C ALA A 148 -6.57 7.52 5.90
N ILE A 149 -7.65 8.26 6.08
CA ILE A 149 -8.97 7.69 6.36
C ILE A 149 -9.52 7.00 5.12
N ILE A 150 -9.43 7.63 3.95
CA ILE A 150 -9.87 7.05 2.68
C ILE A 150 -9.18 5.71 2.42
N ILE A 151 -7.85 5.65 2.56
CA ILE A 151 -7.07 4.43 2.38
C ILE A 151 -7.46 3.33 3.38
N LEU A 152 -7.70 3.69 4.64
CA LEU A 152 -8.15 2.72 5.64
C LEU A 152 -9.56 2.21 5.34
N THR A 153 -10.46 3.07 4.83
CA THR A 153 -11.80 2.65 4.39
C THR A 153 -11.69 1.69 3.22
N LEU A 154 -10.94 2.06 2.17
CA LEU A 154 -10.74 1.20 1.00
C LEU A 154 -10.14 -0.16 1.40
N THR A 155 -9.11 -0.16 2.23
CA THR A 155 -8.47 -1.40 2.70
C THR A 155 -9.42 -2.24 3.54
N GLY A 156 -10.17 -1.64 4.46
CA GLY A 156 -11.17 -2.34 5.27
C GLY A 156 -12.30 -2.92 4.41
N SER A 157 -12.81 -2.14 3.46
CA SER A 157 -13.84 -2.58 2.51
C SER A 157 -13.38 -3.73 1.63
N LEU A 158 -12.10 -3.77 1.22
CA LEU A 158 -11.52 -4.90 0.49
C LEU A 158 -11.55 -6.19 1.32
N MET A 159 -11.23 -6.12 2.62
CA MET A 159 -11.26 -7.30 3.49
C MET A 159 -12.69 -7.78 3.74
N VAL A 160 -13.62 -6.85 4.00
CA VAL A 160 -15.03 -7.16 4.19
C VAL A 160 -15.64 -7.75 2.91
N SER A 161 -15.27 -7.24 1.74
CA SER A 161 -15.78 -7.77 0.47
C SER A 161 -15.30 -9.20 0.23
N LEU A 162 -14.05 -9.53 0.58
CA LEU A 162 -13.53 -10.90 0.49
C LEU A 162 -14.25 -11.85 1.44
N PHE A 163 -14.39 -11.48 2.72
CA PHE A 163 -15.12 -12.31 3.69
C PHE A 163 -16.56 -12.55 3.25
N THR A 164 -17.24 -11.51 2.76
CA THR A 164 -18.62 -11.64 2.29
C THR A 164 -18.69 -12.53 1.05
N MET A 165 -17.81 -12.31 0.06
CA MET A 165 -17.74 -13.13 -1.15
C MET A 165 -17.57 -14.61 -0.81
N ARG A 166 -16.64 -14.93 0.09
CA ARG A 166 -16.31 -16.31 0.52
C ARG A 166 -17.43 -16.95 1.34
N ALA A 167 -17.95 -16.25 2.35
CA ALA A 167 -19.03 -16.77 3.19
C ALA A 167 -20.27 -17.15 2.37
N PHE A 168 -20.67 -16.29 1.41
CA PHE A 168 -21.78 -16.62 0.51
C PHE A 168 -21.42 -17.66 -0.56
N ARG A 169 -20.15 -17.72 -1.01
CA ARG A 169 -19.68 -18.77 -1.92
C ARG A 169 -19.82 -20.16 -1.28
N GLN A 170 -19.49 -20.26 0.01
CA GLN A 170 -19.59 -21.51 0.76
C GLN A 170 -21.03 -22.01 0.86
N VAL A 171 -21.99 -21.13 1.17
CA VAL A 171 -23.42 -21.50 1.19
C VAL A 171 -23.92 -21.93 -0.20
N ALA A 172 -23.40 -21.32 -1.27
CA ALA A 172 -23.75 -21.68 -2.64
C ALA A 172 -23.14 -23.03 -3.09
N HIS A 173 -21.90 -23.33 -2.67
CA HIS A 173 -21.11 -24.48 -3.10
C HIS A 173 -20.30 -25.08 -1.93
N PRO A 174 -20.95 -25.85 -1.04
CA PRO A 174 -20.32 -26.33 0.20
C PRO A 174 -19.19 -27.35 -0.02
N GLU A 175 -19.20 -28.11 -1.12
CA GLU A 175 -18.30 -29.26 -1.29
C GLU A 175 -16.83 -28.93 -1.61
N TRP A 176 -16.51 -27.67 -1.97
CA TRP A 176 -15.18 -27.33 -2.52
C TRP A 176 -14.26 -26.52 -1.60
N PHE A 177 -14.79 -25.75 -0.65
CA PHE A 177 -14.03 -24.73 0.08
C PHE A 177 -14.03 -24.88 1.61
N ASP A 178 -14.91 -25.73 2.15
CA ASP A 178 -15.25 -25.75 3.58
C ASP A 178 -14.08 -26.16 4.50
N GLN A 179 -13.07 -26.84 3.95
CA GLN A 179 -11.97 -27.41 4.74
C GLN A 179 -10.83 -26.41 5.00
N TYR A 180 -10.71 -25.36 4.19
CA TYR A 180 -9.51 -24.52 4.15
C TYR A 180 -9.77 -23.06 4.49
N GLU A 181 -11.01 -22.59 4.37
CA GLU A 181 -11.42 -21.22 4.74
C GLU A 181 -11.91 -21.17 6.19
N MET A 182 -10.99 -21.23 7.15
CA MET A 182 -11.32 -21.36 8.58
C MET A 182 -12.21 -20.23 9.12
N ILE A 183 -11.86 -18.98 8.84
CA ILE A 183 -12.58 -17.79 9.32
C ILE A 183 -13.82 -17.57 8.46
N SER A 184 -13.69 -17.60 7.13
CA SER A 184 -14.85 -17.39 6.25
C SER A 184 -15.92 -18.47 6.43
N GLY A 185 -15.53 -19.71 6.73
CA GLY A 185 -16.46 -20.79 7.02
C GLY A 185 -17.13 -20.69 8.38
N LEU A 186 -16.49 -20.07 9.38
CA LEU A 186 -17.18 -19.69 10.62
C LEU A 186 -18.21 -18.58 10.37
N LEU A 187 -17.87 -17.60 9.53
CA LEU A 187 -18.81 -16.54 9.14
C LEU A 187 -19.99 -17.11 8.35
N ALA A 188 -19.75 -18.04 7.42
CA ALA A 188 -20.80 -18.74 6.67
C ALA A 188 -21.75 -19.47 7.64
N ARG A 189 -21.22 -20.36 8.48
CA ARG A 189 -21.99 -21.19 9.41
C ARG A 189 -22.79 -20.39 10.45
N HIS A 190 -22.22 -19.33 10.99
CA HIS A 190 -22.85 -18.61 12.11
C HIS A 190 -23.64 -17.38 11.68
N LEU A 191 -23.35 -16.77 10.52
CA LEU A 191 -24.00 -15.53 10.11
C LEU A 191 -24.84 -15.67 8.84
N VAL A 192 -24.48 -16.55 7.90
CA VAL A 192 -25.13 -16.64 6.59
C VAL A 192 -26.09 -17.82 6.50
N GLU A 193 -25.66 -19.01 6.90
CA GLU A 193 -26.48 -20.23 6.88
C GLU A 193 -27.80 -20.08 7.68
N PRO A 194 -27.82 -19.49 8.89
CA PRO A 194 -29.07 -19.35 9.66
C PRO A 194 -30.11 -18.44 9.01
N VAL A 195 -29.70 -17.59 8.06
CA VAL A 195 -30.62 -16.71 7.32
C VAL A 195 -31.41 -17.50 6.26
N GLY A 196 -30.91 -18.66 5.83
CA GLY A 196 -31.65 -19.57 4.94
C GLY A 196 -31.74 -19.09 3.48
N PHE A 197 -30.68 -18.43 2.95
CA PHE A 197 -30.63 -18.08 1.53
C PHE A 197 -30.65 -19.32 0.62
N SER A 198 -31.33 -19.24 -0.52
CA SER A 198 -31.21 -20.28 -1.55
C SER A 198 -29.79 -20.29 -2.13
N PRO A 199 -29.26 -21.45 -2.60
CA PRO A 199 -27.94 -21.52 -3.23
C PRO A 199 -27.77 -20.56 -4.41
N ALA A 200 -28.83 -20.35 -5.20
CA ALA A 200 -28.82 -19.40 -6.31
C ALA A 200 -28.67 -17.94 -5.83
N THR A 201 -29.40 -17.56 -4.78
CA THR A 201 -29.28 -16.23 -4.16
C THR A 201 -27.89 -16.01 -3.56
N ALA A 202 -27.36 -17.02 -2.85
CA ALA A 202 -26.03 -16.95 -2.26
C ALA A 202 -24.93 -16.81 -3.34
N SER A 203 -25.04 -17.55 -4.44
CA SER A 203 -24.13 -17.46 -5.59
C SER A 203 -24.15 -16.06 -6.23
N ALA A 204 -25.34 -15.46 -6.36
CA ALA A 204 -25.50 -14.11 -6.88
C ALA A 204 -24.85 -13.05 -5.97
N ILE A 205 -25.03 -13.16 -4.65
CA ILE A 205 -24.41 -12.26 -3.67
C ILE A 205 -22.88 -12.41 -3.69
N SER A 206 -22.39 -13.65 -3.69
CA SER A 206 -20.95 -13.93 -3.80
C SER A 206 -20.35 -13.30 -5.07
N SER A 207 -21.03 -13.45 -6.21
CA SER A 207 -20.62 -12.83 -7.48
C SER A 207 -20.65 -11.30 -7.42
N ALA A 208 -21.67 -10.70 -6.80
CA ALA A 208 -21.75 -9.26 -6.63
C ALA A 208 -20.58 -8.73 -5.77
N PHE A 209 -20.27 -9.38 -4.65
CA PHE A 209 -19.16 -8.97 -3.78
C PHE A 209 -17.78 -9.21 -4.41
N ARG A 210 -17.64 -10.20 -5.30
CA ARG A 210 -16.46 -10.36 -6.14
C ARG A 210 -16.27 -9.14 -7.05
N TRP A 211 -17.33 -8.68 -7.70
CA TRP A 211 -17.30 -7.45 -8.50
C TRP A 211 -17.01 -6.20 -7.66
N VAL A 212 -17.61 -6.08 -6.49
CA VAL A 212 -17.29 -4.99 -5.54
C VAL A 212 -15.80 -5.03 -5.18
N HIS A 213 -15.24 -6.20 -4.88
CA HIS A 213 -13.81 -6.35 -4.60
C HIS A 213 -12.96 -5.90 -5.80
N HIS A 214 -13.28 -6.34 -7.02
CA HIS A 214 -12.57 -5.93 -8.22
C HIS A 214 -12.59 -4.41 -8.44
N LEU A 215 -13.75 -3.79 -8.29
CA LEU A 215 -13.90 -2.34 -8.43
C LEU A 215 -13.16 -1.58 -7.33
N LEU A 216 -13.13 -2.10 -6.10
CA LEU A 216 -12.34 -1.52 -5.01
C LEU A 216 -10.84 -1.61 -5.31
N VAL A 217 -10.33 -2.75 -5.82
CA VAL A 217 -8.92 -2.90 -6.19
C VAL A 217 -8.54 -1.94 -7.30
N LEU A 218 -9.33 -1.88 -8.37
CA LEU A 218 -9.05 -0.99 -9.52
C LEU A 218 -9.22 0.50 -9.14
N GLY A 219 -10.22 0.83 -8.32
CA GLY A 219 -10.40 2.17 -7.78
C GLY A 219 -9.24 2.59 -6.89
N PHE A 220 -8.73 1.69 -6.05
CA PHE A 220 -7.55 1.93 -5.24
C PHE A 220 -6.32 2.15 -6.14
N LEU A 221 -6.12 1.33 -7.18
CA LEU A 221 -5.05 1.53 -8.17
C LEU A 221 -5.09 2.95 -8.76
N CYS A 222 -6.25 3.42 -9.21
CA CYS A 222 -6.40 4.76 -9.77
C CYS A 222 -6.17 5.88 -8.73
N TYR A 223 -6.42 5.62 -7.45
CA TYR A 223 -6.25 6.59 -6.36
C TYR A 223 -4.79 6.74 -5.88
N ILE A 224 -3.94 5.72 -6.06
CA ILE A 224 -2.55 5.74 -5.58
C ILE A 224 -1.73 6.92 -6.13
N PRO A 225 -1.69 7.20 -7.45
CA PRO A 225 -0.81 8.25 -8.00
C PRO A 225 -1.17 9.68 -7.58
N SER A 226 -2.38 9.90 -7.09
CA SER A 226 -2.86 11.23 -6.67
C SER A 226 -2.98 11.38 -5.15
N SER A 227 -2.60 10.37 -4.38
CA SER A 227 -2.74 10.37 -2.91
C SER A 227 -1.40 10.22 -2.20
N LYS A 228 -1.41 10.42 -0.87
CA LYS A 228 -0.27 10.12 -0.01
C LYS A 228 0.10 8.63 0.06
N HIS A 229 -0.71 7.74 -0.53
CA HIS A 229 -0.39 6.33 -0.63
C HIS A 229 0.63 6.02 -1.73
N LEU A 230 1.02 7.00 -2.55
CA LEU A 230 2.09 6.89 -3.55
C LEU A 230 3.39 6.27 -3.00
N HIS A 231 3.64 6.41 -1.69
CA HIS A 231 4.77 5.77 -1.02
C HIS A 231 4.85 4.25 -1.27
N VAL A 232 3.74 3.55 -1.50
CA VAL A 232 3.77 2.11 -1.78
C VAL A 232 4.53 1.79 -3.07
N LEU A 233 4.50 2.69 -4.06
CA LEU A 233 5.21 2.55 -5.33
C LEU A 233 6.64 3.06 -5.25
N THR A 234 6.88 4.12 -4.48
CA THR A 234 8.17 4.81 -4.44
C THR A 234 9.10 4.33 -3.33
N ALA A 235 8.60 3.76 -2.23
CA ALA A 235 9.43 3.36 -1.09
C ALA A 235 10.44 2.25 -1.45
N ALA A 236 10.03 1.28 -2.27
CA ALA A 236 10.86 0.17 -2.69
C ALA A 236 12.05 0.63 -3.57
N PRO A 237 11.84 1.36 -4.69
CA PRO A 237 12.96 1.92 -5.47
C PRO A 237 13.76 2.96 -4.66
N ASN A 238 13.12 3.75 -3.80
CA ASN A 238 13.82 4.71 -2.96
C ASN A 238 14.79 4.02 -1.97
N THR A 239 14.39 2.88 -1.41
CA THR A 239 15.23 2.10 -0.49
C THR A 239 16.43 1.51 -1.23
N PHE A 240 16.25 1.02 -2.45
CA PHE A 240 17.33 0.50 -3.28
C PHE A 240 18.34 1.59 -3.67
N LEU A 241 17.84 2.76 -4.05
CA LEU A 241 18.63 3.92 -4.49
C LEU A 241 19.12 4.81 -3.34
N ARG A 242 18.98 4.38 -2.08
CA ARG A 242 19.43 5.18 -0.93
C ARG A 242 20.94 5.40 -0.94
N THR A 243 21.40 6.46 -0.28
CA THR A 243 22.82 6.60 0.04
C THR A 243 23.21 5.58 1.10
N LEU A 244 24.23 4.75 0.83
CA LEU A 244 24.69 3.71 1.74
C LEU A 244 25.58 4.28 2.84
N ASP A 245 26.48 5.20 2.46
CA ASP A 245 27.37 5.88 3.38
C ASP A 245 26.62 7.04 4.04
N ILE A 246 26.38 6.94 5.35
CA ILE A 246 25.65 7.96 6.10
C ILE A 246 26.56 9.20 6.24
N PRO A 247 26.24 10.35 5.62
CA PRO A 247 26.96 11.57 5.93
C PRO A 247 26.67 11.91 7.39
N LYS A 248 27.71 12.02 8.23
CA LYS A 248 27.58 12.26 9.68
C LYS A 248 27.04 13.67 10.04
N GLY A 249 26.45 14.41 9.11
CA GLY A 249 25.83 15.70 9.35
C GLY A 249 25.05 16.23 8.15
N MET A 250 24.18 17.22 8.39
CA MET A 250 23.63 18.04 7.29
C MET A 250 24.79 18.77 6.62
N ARG A 251 24.82 18.76 5.28
CA ARG A 251 25.84 19.48 4.51
C ARG A 251 25.75 20.96 4.85
N LYS A 252 26.88 21.57 5.23
CA LYS A 252 26.94 23.00 5.54
C LYS A 252 26.71 23.80 4.25
N VAL A 253 25.74 24.70 4.28
CA VAL A 253 25.58 25.73 3.25
C VAL A 253 26.66 26.78 3.49
N ASN A 254 27.40 27.16 2.44
CA ASN A 254 28.35 28.25 2.53
C ASN A 254 27.57 29.57 2.48
N LEU A 255 27.23 30.13 3.65
CA LEU A 255 26.50 31.40 3.74
C LEU A 255 27.35 32.61 3.34
N GLU A 256 28.66 32.42 3.18
CA GLU A 256 29.64 33.46 2.82
C GLU A 256 29.91 33.48 1.30
N ASP A 257 29.21 32.66 0.52
CA ASP A 257 29.32 32.69 -0.94
C ASP A 257 28.57 33.89 -1.53
N GLU A 258 29.30 34.96 -1.82
CA GLU A 258 28.76 36.20 -2.41
C GLU A 258 28.20 36.01 -3.83
N ASN A 259 28.54 34.91 -4.51
CA ASN A 259 28.00 34.58 -5.84
C ASN A 259 26.75 33.69 -5.77
N ALA A 260 26.33 33.27 -4.58
CA ALA A 260 25.16 32.42 -4.42
C ALA A 260 23.87 33.22 -4.65
N THR A 261 23.14 32.86 -5.69
CA THR A 261 21.82 33.46 -6.02
C THR A 261 20.70 32.96 -5.11
N SER A 262 20.90 31.82 -4.43
CA SER A 262 20.01 31.32 -3.39
C SER A 262 20.73 30.36 -2.45
N PHE A 263 20.28 30.32 -1.19
CA PHE A 263 20.77 29.37 -0.20
C PHE A 263 19.75 28.24 -0.01
N GLY A 264 20.10 27.03 -0.44
CA GLY A 264 19.25 25.85 -0.30
C GLY A 264 18.22 25.70 -1.42
N VAL A 265 17.03 25.19 -1.08
CA VAL A 265 15.95 24.87 -2.02
C VAL A 265 14.78 25.83 -1.74
N GLY A 266 14.44 26.70 -2.68
CA GLY A 266 13.36 27.68 -2.54
C GLY A 266 12.09 27.30 -3.31
N LYS A 267 12.24 26.53 -4.40
CA LYS A 267 11.16 26.07 -5.27
C LYS A 267 11.29 24.57 -5.53
N VAL A 268 10.19 23.93 -5.94
CA VAL A 268 10.16 22.49 -6.26
C VAL A 268 11.12 22.15 -7.41
N SER A 269 11.31 23.06 -8.36
CA SER A 269 12.29 22.90 -9.46
C SER A 269 13.73 22.74 -8.99
N ASP A 270 14.05 23.27 -7.79
CA ASP A 270 15.42 23.29 -7.27
C ASP A 270 15.78 21.96 -6.57
N LEU A 271 14.81 21.05 -6.42
CA LEU A 271 15.04 19.68 -5.94
C LEU A 271 15.84 18.89 -6.98
N SER A 272 16.60 17.89 -6.52
CA SER A 272 17.08 16.85 -7.44
C SER A 272 15.98 15.83 -7.70
N TRP A 273 16.13 15.03 -8.76
CA TRP A 273 15.24 13.89 -9.02
C TRP A 273 15.17 12.94 -7.80
N LYS A 274 16.27 12.82 -7.05
CA LYS A 274 16.37 11.95 -5.89
C LYS A 274 15.65 12.53 -4.68
N ASP A 275 15.75 13.85 -4.47
CA ASP A 275 14.99 14.53 -3.41
C ASP A 275 13.48 14.43 -3.68
N THR A 276 13.09 14.51 -4.96
CA THR A 276 11.69 14.30 -5.39
C THR A 276 11.23 12.86 -5.08
N LEU A 277 12.07 11.86 -5.35
CA LEU A 277 11.76 10.47 -5.00
C LEU A 277 11.66 10.25 -3.48
N ASP A 278 12.54 10.88 -2.69
CA ASP A 278 12.46 10.85 -1.22
C ASP A 278 11.17 11.50 -0.70
N LEU A 279 10.73 12.59 -1.35
CA LEU A 279 9.50 13.27 -1.01
C LEU A 279 8.28 12.38 -1.26
N TYR A 280 8.20 11.74 -2.42
CA TYR A 280 7.12 10.82 -2.76
C TYR A 280 7.13 9.53 -1.94
N ALA A 281 8.29 9.13 -1.40
CA ALA A 281 8.40 7.99 -0.49
C ALA A 281 8.01 8.33 0.97
N CYS A 282 7.69 9.59 1.26
CA CYS A 282 7.34 10.02 2.61
C CYS A 282 6.03 9.39 3.09
N THR A 283 6.09 8.72 4.24
CA THR A 283 4.93 8.08 4.90
C THR A 283 4.36 8.90 6.07
N GLU A 284 4.77 10.17 6.21
CA GLU A 284 4.44 11.04 7.36
C GLU A 284 4.75 10.42 8.74
N CYS A 285 5.67 9.45 8.80
CA CYS A 285 5.99 8.64 9.99
C CYS A 285 6.62 9.41 11.17
N GLY A 286 6.99 10.67 10.97
CA GLY A 286 7.59 11.54 12.00
C GLY A 286 9.08 11.33 12.25
N ARG A 287 9.72 10.31 11.68
CA ARG A 287 11.14 10.03 11.96
C ARG A 287 12.08 11.18 11.59
N CYS A 288 11.78 11.93 10.53
CA CYS A 288 12.54 13.13 10.16
C CYS A 288 12.40 14.26 11.19
N GLN A 289 11.28 14.32 11.90
CA GLN A 289 11.03 15.26 12.99
C GLN A 289 11.78 14.83 14.25
N ASP A 290 11.64 13.55 14.63
CA ASP A 290 12.26 12.96 15.82
C ASP A 290 13.81 13.10 15.79
N ALA A 291 14.40 13.01 14.59
CA ALA A 291 15.84 13.12 14.38
C ALA A 291 16.33 14.58 14.19
N CYS A 292 15.45 15.57 14.11
CA CYS A 292 15.82 16.94 13.78
C CYS A 292 16.40 17.68 15.01
N PRO A 293 17.68 18.12 14.98
CA PRO A 293 18.27 18.85 16.11
C PRO A 293 17.56 20.19 16.39
N ALA A 294 17.07 20.88 15.35
CA ALA A 294 16.36 22.14 15.51
C ALA A 294 15.02 21.92 16.23
N HIS A 295 14.26 20.90 15.87
CA HIS A 295 13.04 20.57 16.59
C HIS A 295 13.30 20.12 18.03
N ASN A 296 14.31 19.28 18.24
CA ASN A 296 14.68 18.77 19.56
C ASN A 296 15.18 19.88 20.50
N THR A 297 15.62 21.02 19.95
CA THR A 297 15.98 22.24 20.70
C THR A 297 14.83 23.26 20.76
N GLN A 298 13.58 22.83 20.51
CA GLN A 298 12.36 23.65 20.57
C GLN A 298 12.35 24.86 19.60
N LYS A 299 13.18 24.83 18.55
CA LYS A 299 13.13 25.85 17.50
C LYS A 299 11.92 25.62 16.60
N PRO A 300 11.33 26.66 15.99
CA PRO A 300 10.13 26.56 15.15
C PRO A 300 10.34 25.82 13.81
N LEU A 301 11.41 25.04 13.66
CA LEU A 301 11.73 24.32 12.44
C LEU A 301 11.26 22.86 12.53
N SER A 302 10.47 22.44 11.54
CA SER A 302 10.01 21.06 11.39
C SER A 302 10.23 20.60 9.95
N PRO A 303 11.20 19.70 9.68
CA PRO A 303 11.38 19.12 8.36
C PRO A 303 10.11 18.43 7.86
N LYS A 304 9.32 17.90 8.80
CA LYS A 304 8.03 17.30 8.50
C LYS A 304 6.99 18.31 8.01
N ALA A 305 6.98 19.53 8.55
CA ALA A 305 6.04 20.58 8.15
C ALA A 305 6.31 21.11 6.73
N LEU A 306 7.55 20.99 6.25
CA LEU A 306 7.96 21.44 4.91
C LEU A 306 7.48 20.52 3.78
N ASN A 307 6.98 19.32 4.08
CA ASN A 307 6.48 18.42 3.05
C ASN A 307 5.23 19.05 2.36
N PRO A 308 5.27 19.33 1.02
CA PRO A 308 4.16 19.91 0.26
C PRO A 308 2.82 19.19 0.45
N HIS A 309 2.85 17.89 0.75
CA HIS A 309 1.66 17.09 1.03
C HIS A 309 0.89 17.49 2.31
N ARG A 310 1.40 18.43 3.10
CA ARG A 310 0.67 19.06 4.22
C ARG A 310 -0.13 20.30 3.80
N TRP A 311 0.20 20.91 2.66
CA TRP A 311 -0.37 22.19 2.19
C TRP A 311 -1.58 22.03 1.26
N ASN A 312 -1.97 20.80 0.94
CA ASN A 312 -3.19 20.51 0.17
C ASN A 312 -4.40 20.23 1.08
N HIS A 313 -4.60 20.98 2.16
CA HIS A 313 -5.87 21.06 2.90
C HIS A 313 -6.00 22.41 3.60
#